data_AF-A0AAV0NJ04-F1
#
_entry.id   AF-A0AAV0NJ04-F1
#
_cell.length_a   1.000
_cell.length_b   1.000
_cell.length_c   1.000
_cell.angle_alpha   90.00
_cell.angle_beta   90.00
_cell.angle_gamma   90.00
#
_symmetry.space_group_name_H-M   'P 1'
#
loop_
_entity.id
_entity.type
_entity.pdbx_description
1 polymer ?
#
loop_
_entity_poly.entity_id
_entity_poly.type
_entity_poly.pdbx_seq_one_letter_code
_entity_poly.pdbx_strand_id
1 'polypeptide(L)'
;MDKSGEGEAVIARLENALQIAEEENKVKEARDVRLIMAQIQFLQKNIEEAMRIYQELSKEDPKDFRPYFCRGMIYSLLDKNEEAKQQFLKYRELSPKKFEVDGYLRTPLSRMKVFGPSDEN
;
A
#
# COMPACT_ATOMS: atom_id res chain seq x y z
N MET A 1 4.89 11.99 24.71
CA MET A 1 5.02 12.66 23.40
C MET A 1 3.97 12.01 22.50
N ASP A 2 2.83 12.68 22.39
CA ASP A 2 1.63 12.22 21.69
C ASP A 2 1.86 12.19 20.18
N LYS A 3 2.36 11.05 19.67
CA LYS A 3 2.51 10.77 18.24
C LYS A 3 1.18 10.88 17.46
N SER A 4 0.04 10.91 18.17
CA SER A 4 -1.29 11.07 17.58
C SER A 4 -1.49 12.46 16.97
N GLY A 5 -1.07 13.53 17.66
CA GLY A 5 -1.27 14.90 17.20
C GLY A 5 -0.38 15.28 16.00
N GLU A 6 0.81 14.66 15.89
CA GLU A 6 1.68 14.86 14.74
C GLU A 6 1.09 14.23 13.46
N GLY A 7 0.47 13.04 13.58
CA GLY A 7 -0.17 12.39 12.44
C GLY A 7 -1.37 13.17 11.90
N GLU A 8 -2.22 13.70 12.78
CA GLU A 8 -3.36 14.54 12.36
C GLU A 8 -2.91 15.82 11.67
N ALA A 9 -1.86 16.48 12.19
CA ALA A 9 -1.29 17.66 11.55
C ALA A 9 -0.70 17.36 10.17
N VAL A 10 -0.11 16.17 9.97
CA VAL A 10 0.41 15.75 8.66
C VAL A 10 -0.73 15.44 7.71
N ILE A 11 -1.81 14.78 8.16
CA ILE A 11 -3.00 14.54 7.33
C ILE A 11 -3.59 15.86 6.84
N ALA A 12 -3.77 16.85 7.70
CA ALA A 12 -4.30 18.16 7.30
C ALA A 12 -3.44 18.85 6.22
N ARG A 13 -2.11 18.71 6.29
CA ARG A 13 -1.20 19.24 5.25
C ARG A 13 -1.32 18.48 3.94
N LEU A 14 -1.51 17.17 3.99
CA LEU A 14 -1.72 16.34 2.81
C LEU A 14 -3.08 16.62 2.17
N GLU A 15 -4.12 16.88 2.95
CA GLU A 15 -5.43 17.30 2.41
C GLU A 15 -5.32 18.63 1.65
N ASN A 16 -4.59 19.60 2.19
CA ASN A 16 -4.32 20.85 1.46
C ASN A 16 -3.52 20.61 0.18
N ALA A 17 -2.50 19.76 0.23
CA ALA A 17 -1.72 19.39 -0.96
C ALA A 17 -2.57 18.66 -2.01
N LEU A 18 -3.49 17.80 -1.57
CA LEU A 18 -4.43 17.09 -2.44
C LEU A 18 -5.35 18.08 -3.15
N GLN A 19 -5.94 19.02 -2.40
CA GLN A 19 -6.81 20.05 -2.97
C GLN A 19 -6.08 20.86 -4.04
N ILE A 20 -4.86 21.32 -3.77
CA ILE A 20 -4.06 22.07 -4.75
C ILE A 20 -3.80 21.22 -5.99
N ALA A 21 -3.44 19.95 -5.83
CA ALA A 21 -3.21 19.04 -6.95
C ALA A 21 -4.48 18.82 -7.79
N GLU A 22 -5.65 18.71 -7.15
CA GLU A 22 -6.94 18.59 -7.84
C GLU A 22 -7.31 19.87 -8.59
N GLU A 23 -7.14 21.05 -7.98
CA GLU A 23 -7.38 22.35 -8.63
C GLU A 23 -6.47 22.55 -9.86
N GLU A 24 -5.20 22.16 -9.74
CA GLU A 24 -4.23 22.22 -10.84
C GLU A 24 -4.37 21.06 -11.85
N ASN A 25 -5.38 20.18 -11.70
CA ASN A 25 -5.58 18.99 -12.54
C ASN A 25 -4.35 18.06 -12.62
N LYS A 26 -3.55 18.05 -11.56
CA LYS A 26 -2.35 17.22 -11.38
C LYS A 26 -2.75 15.84 -10.86
N VAL A 27 -3.37 15.04 -11.73
CA VAL A 27 -3.94 13.72 -11.39
C VAL A 27 -2.91 12.77 -10.78
N LYS A 28 -1.66 12.79 -11.25
CA LYS A 28 -0.60 11.90 -10.72
C LYS A 28 -0.22 12.30 -9.30
N GLU A 29 -0.03 13.59 -9.06
CA GLU A 29 0.33 14.15 -7.76
C GLU A 29 -0.80 13.94 -6.75
N ALA A 30 -2.06 14.12 -7.16
CA ALA A 30 -3.22 13.82 -6.32
C ALA A 30 -3.25 12.34 -5.87
N ARG A 31 -2.95 11.40 -6.78
CA ARG A 31 -2.82 9.97 -6.46
C ARG A 31 -1.66 9.71 -5.49
N ASP A 32 -0.52 10.33 -5.72
CA ASP A 32 0.67 10.17 -4.88
C ASP A 32 0.41 10.69 -3.45
N VAL A 33 -0.26 11.83 -3.32
CA VAL A 33 -0.68 12.37 -2.01
C VAL A 33 -1.64 11.41 -1.30
N ARG A 34 -2.66 10.89 -1.99
CA ARG A 34 -3.60 9.90 -1.43
C ARG A 34 -2.89 8.61 -1.01
N LEU A 35 -1.86 8.18 -1.74
CA LEU A 35 -1.06 7.02 -1.37
C LEU A 35 -0.34 7.25 -0.03
N ILE A 36 0.25 8.44 0.17
CA ILE A 36 0.92 8.81 1.42
C ILE A 36 -0.10 8.90 2.57
N MET A 37 -1.27 9.48 2.33
CA MET A 37 -2.35 9.53 3.32
C MET A 37 -2.75 8.13 3.78
N ALA A 38 -2.92 7.18 2.85
CA ALA A 38 -3.23 5.79 3.18
C ALA A 38 -2.15 5.11 4.03
N GLN A 39 -0.86 5.42 3.79
CA GLN A 39 0.24 4.91 4.61
C GLN A 39 0.19 5.47 6.04
N ILE A 40 -0.12 6.75 6.20
CA ILE A 40 -0.26 7.37 7.52
C ILE A 40 -1.45 6.80 8.28
N GLN A 41 -2.60 6.64 7.60
CA GLN A 41 -3.78 5.99 8.19
C GLN A 41 -3.44 4.58 8.69
N PHE A 42 -2.69 3.81 7.89
CA PHE A 42 -2.20 2.50 8.30
C PHE A 42 -1.29 2.56 9.54
N LEU A 43 -0.35 3.52 9.60
CA LEU A 43 0.52 3.74 10.77
C LEU A 43 -0.26 4.17 12.02
N GLN A 44 -1.37 4.89 11.85
CA GLN A 44 -2.31 5.27 12.90
C GLN A 44 -3.27 4.14 13.29
N LYS A 45 -3.09 2.93 12.75
CA LYS A 45 -3.97 1.76 12.94
C LYS A 45 -5.38 1.91 12.37
N ASN A 46 -5.63 2.93 11.54
CA ASN A 46 -6.87 3.10 10.79
C ASN A 46 -6.83 2.22 9.53
N ILE A 47 -6.81 0.91 9.73
CA ILE A 47 -6.62 -0.09 8.67
C ILE A 47 -7.73 -0.02 7.62
N GLU A 48 -8.97 0.18 8.04
CA GLU A 48 -10.13 0.24 7.14
C GLU A 48 -10.02 1.40 6.16
N GLU A 49 -9.65 2.59 6.65
CA GLU A 49 -9.49 3.77 5.80
C GLU A 49 -8.31 3.64 4.85
N ALA A 50 -7.17 3.13 5.32
CA ALA A 50 -6.03 2.82 4.47
C ALA A 50 -6.43 1.85 3.33
N MET A 51 -7.15 0.78 3.66
CA MET A 51 -7.61 -0.21 2.68
C MET A 51 -8.59 0.39 1.66
N ARG A 52 -9.49 1.26 2.10
CA ARG A 52 -10.42 1.99 1.22
C ARG A 52 -9.65 2.86 0.22
N ILE A 53 -8.73 3.69 0.69
CA ILE A 53 -7.95 4.58 -0.18
C ILE A 53 -7.13 3.76 -1.19
N TYR A 54 -6.45 2.69 -0.76
CA TYR A 54 -5.72 1.84 -1.71
C TYR A 54 -6.64 1.16 -2.73
N GLN A 55 -7.86 0.78 -2.33
CA GLN A 55 -8.83 0.22 -3.27
C GLN A 55 -9.24 1.26 -4.32
N GLU A 56 -9.51 2.50 -3.92
CA GLU A 56 -9.83 3.58 -4.85
C GLU A 56 -8.66 3.87 -5.79
N LEU A 57 -7.44 4.00 -5.27
CA LEU A 57 -6.24 4.19 -6.08
C LEU A 57 -6.04 3.07 -7.11
N SER A 58 -6.26 1.82 -6.71
CA SER A 58 -6.16 0.67 -7.63
C SER A 58 -7.25 0.62 -8.71
N LYS A 59 -8.41 1.25 -8.47
CA LYS A 59 -9.48 1.39 -9.47
C LYS A 59 -9.16 2.54 -10.44
N GLU A 60 -8.58 3.61 -9.93
CA GLU A 60 -8.24 4.81 -10.68
C GLU A 60 -7.01 4.62 -11.59
N ASP A 61 -6.02 3.87 -11.09
CA ASP A 61 -4.86 3.42 -11.85
C ASP A 61 -4.58 1.93 -11.63
N PRO A 62 -5.20 1.04 -12.42
CA PRO A 62 -4.97 -0.39 -12.32
C PRO A 62 -3.56 -0.83 -12.70
N LYS A 63 -2.73 0.06 -13.25
CA LYS A 63 -1.33 -0.20 -13.61
C LYS A 63 -0.37 0.25 -12.52
N ASP A 64 -0.82 1.03 -11.55
CA ASP A 64 -0.01 1.40 -10.40
C ASP A 64 0.14 0.18 -9.48
N PHE A 65 1.37 -0.32 -9.37
CA PHE A 65 1.68 -1.48 -8.54
C PHE A 65 1.64 -1.14 -7.03
N ARG A 66 1.79 0.13 -6.64
CA ARG A 66 2.00 0.54 -5.23
C ARG A 66 0.80 0.20 -4.33
N PRO A 67 -0.47 0.47 -4.71
CA PRO A 67 -1.62 0.11 -3.88
C PRO A 67 -1.75 -1.40 -3.65
N TYR A 68 -1.39 -2.23 -4.63
CA TYR A 68 -1.40 -3.68 -4.49
C TYR A 68 -0.36 -4.15 -3.47
N PHE A 69 0.86 -3.60 -3.50
CA PHE A 69 1.88 -3.91 -2.50
C PHE A 69 1.40 -3.56 -1.08
N CYS A 70 0.90 -2.34 -0.88
CA CYS A 70 0.45 -1.88 0.44
C CYS A 70 -0.73 -2.72 0.97
N ARG A 71 -1.70 -3.07 0.12
CA ARG A 71 -2.79 -3.98 0.50
C ARG A 71 -2.28 -5.37 0.84
N GLY A 72 -1.32 -5.90 0.08
CA GLY A 72 -0.69 -7.19 0.37
C GLY A 72 0.00 -7.21 1.74
N MET A 73 0.71 -6.13 2.08
CA MET A 73 1.31 -5.93 3.40
C MET A 73 0.26 -5.90 4.51
N ILE A 74 -0.83 -5.17 4.32
CA ILE A 74 -1.93 -5.09 5.30
C ILE A 74 -2.57 -6.46 5.49
N TYR A 75 -2.93 -7.16 4.41
CA TYR A 75 -3.50 -8.50 4.50
C TYR A 75 -2.55 -9.49 5.20
N SER A 76 -1.24 -9.41 4.93
CA SER A 76 -0.25 -10.26 5.61
C SER A 76 -0.18 -9.99 7.12
N LEU A 77 -0.39 -8.74 7.55
CA LEU A 77 -0.44 -8.39 8.97
C LEU A 77 -1.75 -8.78 9.65
N LEU A 78 -2.81 -8.99 8.88
CA LEU A 78 -4.11 -9.49 9.34
C LEU A 78 -4.23 -11.02 9.25
N ASP A 79 -3.12 -11.73 9.00
CA ASP A 79 -3.08 -13.18 8.76
C ASP A 79 -3.97 -13.66 7.59
N LYS A 80 -4.34 -12.74 6.69
CA LYS A 80 -5.13 -12.99 5.48
C LYS A 80 -4.22 -13.38 4.32
N ASN A 81 -3.60 -14.55 4.45
CA ASN A 81 -2.51 -14.99 3.57
C ASN A 81 -2.95 -15.16 2.10
N GLU A 82 -4.17 -15.62 1.84
CA GLU A 82 -4.68 -15.79 0.48
C GLU A 82 -4.91 -14.43 -0.21
N GLU A 83 -5.56 -13.48 0.48
CA GLU A 83 -5.72 -12.13 -0.07
C GLU A 83 -4.36 -11.44 -0.26
N ALA A 84 -3.44 -11.59 0.70
CA ALA A 84 -2.08 -11.05 0.59
C ALA A 84 -1.36 -11.57 -0.66
N LYS A 85 -1.42 -12.88 -0.89
CA LYS A 85 -0.86 -13.54 -2.07
C LYS A 85 -1.44 -12.98 -3.36
N GLN A 86 -2.76 -12.82 -3.45
CA GLN A 86 -3.40 -12.23 -4.63
C GLN A 86 -2.90 -10.80 -4.91
N GLN A 87 -2.77 -9.98 -3.86
CA GLN A 87 -2.26 -8.62 -4.02
C GLN A 87 -0.77 -8.61 -4.44
N PHE A 88 0.06 -9.46 -3.86
CA PHE A 88 1.47 -9.55 -4.22
C PHE A 88 1.71 -10.10 -5.62
N LEU A 89 0.86 -11.03 -6.09
CA LEU A 89 0.88 -11.47 -7.48
C LEU A 89 0.63 -10.30 -8.42
N LYS A 90 -0.42 -9.52 -8.15
CA LYS A 90 -0.75 -8.35 -8.98
C LYS A 90 0.36 -7.29 -8.97
N TYR A 91 0.94 -7.03 -7.80
CA TYR A 91 2.11 -6.18 -7.68
C TYR A 91 3.27 -6.69 -8.56
N ARG A 92 3.57 -8.00 -8.53
CA ARG A 92 4.68 -8.58 -9.31
C ARG A 92 4.43 -8.53 -10.82
N GLU A 93 3.18 -8.66 -11.26
CA GLU A 93 2.81 -8.52 -12.67
C GLU A 93 3.03 -7.10 -13.20
N LEU A 94 2.83 -6.09 -12.35
CA LEU A 94 2.85 -4.68 -12.73
C LEU A 94 4.17 -3.97 -12.40
N SER A 95 4.93 -4.50 -11.44
CA SER A 95 6.19 -3.92 -10.97
C SER A 95 7.28 -4.06 -12.04
N PRO A 96 7.99 -2.97 -12.41
CA PRO A 96 9.16 -3.08 -13.26
C PRO A 96 10.22 -3.93 -12.56
N LYS A 97 10.93 -4.81 -13.29
CA LYS A 97 12.01 -5.67 -12.74
C LYS A 97 13.05 -4.93 -11.86
N LYS A 98 13.20 -3.61 -12.04
CA LYS A 98 14.05 -2.75 -11.21
C LYS A 98 13.54 -2.59 -9.76
N PHE A 99 12.23 -2.71 -9.52
CA PHE A 99 11.60 -2.63 -8.20
C PHE A 99 11.46 -4.00 -7.51
N GLU A 100 11.73 -5.13 -8.20
CA GLU A 100 11.89 -6.44 -7.55
C GLU A 100 13.17 -6.48 -6.66
N VAL A 101 14.08 -5.52 -6.81
CA VAL A 101 15.41 -5.50 -6.19
C VAL A 101 15.55 -4.34 -5.21
N ASP A 102 14.90 -4.39 -4.05
CA ASP A 102 15.42 -3.80 -2.81
C ASP A 102 14.53 -4.17 -1.59
N GLY A 103 14.93 -5.19 -0.82
CA GLY A 103 14.55 -5.37 0.59
C GLY A 103 13.11 -5.77 0.94
N TYR A 104 12.08 -5.10 0.43
CA TYR A 104 10.72 -5.14 0.98
C TYR A 104 9.90 -6.39 0.64
N LEU A 105 10.17 -7.02 -0.49
CA LEU A 105 9.54 -8.29 -0.87
C LEU A 105 10.21 -9.49 -0.20
N ARG A 106 11.49 -9.38 0.16
CA ARG A 106 12.23 -10.50 0.74
C ARG A 106 11.66 -10.85 2.12
N THR A 107 11.33 -9.90 2.98
CA THR A 107 10.89 -10.23 4.35
C THR A 107 9.49 -10.86 4.44
N PRO A 108 8.44 -10.30 3.81
CA PRO A 108 7.10 -10.89 3.79
C PRO A 108 7.01 -12.13 2.91
N LEU A 109 7.59 -12.11 1.68
CA LEU A 109 7.53 -13.27 0.80
C LEU A 109 8.49 -14.38 1.21
N SER A 110 9.64 -14.11 1.86
CA SER A 110 10.44 -15.18 2.47
C SER A 110 9.73 -15.81 3.66
N ARG A 111 8.93 -15.06 4.45
CA ARG A 111 8.01 -15.68 5.42
C ARG A 111 6.92 -16.51 4.73
N MET A 112 6.39 -16.05 3.60
CA MET A 112 5.42 -16.82 2.82
C MET A 112 6.04 -18.07 2.17
N LYS A 113 7.34 -18.04 1.85
CA LYS A 113 8.10 -19.19 1.34
C LYS A 113 8.33 -20.28 2.40
N VAL A 114 8.07 -19.98 3.69
CA VAL A 114 8.05 -20.98 4.77
C VAL A 114 6.72 -21.75 4.80
N PHE A 115 5.70 -21.32 4.05
CA PHE A 115 4.37 -21.95 4.01
C PHE A 115 3.92 -22.36 2.59
N GLY A 116 4.81 -22.97 1.82
CA GLY A 116 4.43 -23.80 0.67
C GLY A 116 4.88 -25.23 0.92
N PRO A 117 3.99 -26.24 0.84
CA PRO A 117 4.32 -27.60 1.20
C PRO A 117 5.34 -28.16 0.23
N SER A 118 6.33 -28.87 0.75
CA SER A 118 6.94 -29.95 -0.02
C SER A 118 6.48 -31.23 0.64
N ASP A 119 5.27 -31.64 0.25
CA ASP A 119 4.98 -33.05 0.03
C ASP A 119 6.11 -33.69 -0.78
N GLU A 120 6.50 -34.87 -0.30
CA GLU A 120 6.92 -36.04 -1.06
C GLU A 120 7.89 -35.85 -2.25
N ASN A 121 9.16 -36.19 -2.01
CA ASN A 121 9.77 -37.40 -2.60
C ASN A 121 11.06 -37.79 -1.85
#